data_AF-A0A2W6DD51-F1
#
_entry.id   AF-A0A2W6DD51-F1
#
_cell.length_a   1.000
_cell.length_b   1.000
_cell.length_c   1.000
_cell.angle_alpha   90.00
_cell.angle_beta   90.00
_cell.angle_gamma   90.00
#
_symmetry.space_group_name_H-M   'P 1'
#
loop_
_entity.id
_entity.type
_entity.pdbx_description
1 polymer ?
#
loop_
_entity_poly.entity_id
_entity_poly.type
_entity_poly.pdbx_seq_one_letter_code
_entity_poly.pdbx_strand_id
1 'polypeptide(L)' 'MNPRAAELSSLATGLDELTRRVTTIADAYASADADEVALDLYAVERALVDAHRRLMRTVQSQTRPEQGPA' A
#
# COMPACT_ATOMS: atom_id res chain seq x y z
N MET A 1 -5.87 -16.47 16.43
CA MET A 1 -5.42 -15.55 15.36
C MET A 1 -6.07 -16.02 14.05
N ASN A 2 -6.84 -15.18 13.37
CA ASN A 2 -7.51 -15.56 12.11
C ASN A 2 -6.44 -15.59 11.00
N PRO A 3 -6.15 -16.74 10.35
CA PRO A 3 -5.09 -16.83 9.33
C PRO A 3 -5.27 -15.84 8.18
N ARG A 4 -6.53 -15.51 7.84
CA ARG A 4 -6.86 -14.50 6.82
C ARG A 4 -6.44 -13.08 7.23
N ALA A 5 -6.49 -12.74 8.51
CA ALA A 5 -6.04 -11.44 9.01
C ALA A 5 -4.50 -11.31 8.94
N ALA A 6 -3.78 -12.41 9.16
CA ALA A 6 -2.33 -12.45 9.00
C ALA A 6 -1.91 -12.31 7.53
N GLU A 7 -2.62 -12.98 6.60
CA GLU A 7 -2.40 -12.81 5.16
C GLU A 7 -2.65 -11.36 4.70
N LEU A 8 -3.74 -10.72 5.14
CA LEU A 8 -4.02 -9.32 4.82
C LEU A 8 -2.95 -8.36 5.38
N SER A 9 -2.42 -8.66 6.57
CA SER A 9 -1.32 -7.87 7.16
C SER A 9 -0.01 -8.05 6.38
N SER A 10 0.27 -9.27 5.91
CA SER A 10 1.40 -9.55 5.01
C SER A 10 1.28 -8.79 3.69
N LEU A 11 0.09 -8.75 3.10
CA LEU A 11 -0.19 -7.95 1.90
C LEU A 11 0.00 -6.44 2.14
N ALA A 12 -0.35 -5.94 3.33
CA ALA A 12 -0.15 -4.53 3.67
C ALA A 12 1.36 -4.19 3.72
N THR A 13 2.15 -5.03 4.40
CA THR A 13 3.61 -4.91 4.41
C THR A 13 4.20 -4.98 3.00
N GLY A 14 3.72 -5.90 2.17
CA GLY A 14 4.19 -6.03 0.78
C GLY A 14 3.88 -4.80 -0.08
N LEU A 15 2.70 -4.19 0.09
CA LEU A 15 2.31 -2.95 -0.59
C LEU A 15 3.16 -1.76 -0.14
N ASP A 16 3.44 -1.64 1.15
CA ASP A 16 4.30 -0.58 1.68
C ASP A 16 5.74 -0.69 1.14
N GLU A 17 6.29 -1.89 1.10
CA GLU A 17 7.62 -2.14 0.51
C GLU A 17 7.66 -1.83 -0.99
N LEU A 18 6.63 -2.25 -1.74
CA LEU A 18 6.54 -1.96 -3.16
C LEU A 18 6.43 -0.44 -3.42
N THR A 19 5.64 0.27 -2.60
CA THR A 19 5.49 1.73 -2.69
C THR A 19 6.83 2.43 -2.53
N ARG A 20 7.62 2.05 -1.51
CA ARG A 20 8.96 2.61 -1.27
C ARG A 20 9.90 2.36 -2.44
N ARG A 21 9.91 1.14 -2.99
CA ARG A 21 10.74 0.80 -4.16
C ARG A 21 10.36 1.58 -5.41
N VAL A 22 9.06 1.73 -5.69
CA VAL A 22 8.58 2.53 -6.83
C VAL A 22 9.00 3.99 -6.66
N THR A 23 8.88 4.54 -5.46
CA THR A 23 9.31 5.92 -5.15
C THR A 23 10.80 6.11 -5.41
N THR A 24 11.66 5.22 -4.90
CA THR A 24 13.11 5.30 -5.14
C THR A 24 13.46 5.26 -6.63
N ILE A 25 12.76 4.45 -7.42
CA ILE A 25 12.98 4.38 -8.87
C ILE A 25 12.47 5.65 -9.56
N ALA A 26 11.31 6.17 -9.15
CA ALA A 26 10.76 7.43 -9.67
C ALA A 26 11.73 8.60 -9.43
N ASP A 27 12.26 8.71 -8.21
CA ASP A 27 13.23 9.74 -7.83
C ASP A 27 14.53 9.63 -8.65
N ALA A 28 14.97 8.41 -8.97
CA ALA A 28 16.13 8.19 -9.82
C ALA A 28 15.90 8.63 -11.27
N TYR A 29 14.71 8.38 -11.83
CA TYR A 29 14.34 8.86 -13.17
C TYR A 29 14.15 10.38 -13.20
N ALA A 30 13.54 10.96 -12.16
CA ALA A 30 13.41 12.41 -12.02
C ALA A 30 14.78 13.11 -11.95
N SER A 31 15.75 12.47 -11.28
CA SER A 31 17.13 12.98 -11.19
C SER A 31 17.93 12.82 -12.49
N ALA A 32 17.43 12.03 -13.45
CA ALA A 32 18.07 11.74 -14.72
C ALA A 32 17.39 12.43 -15.93
N ASP A 33 16.57 13.46 -15.67
CA ASP A 33 15.78 14.20 -16.67
C ASP A 33 14.80 13.32 -17.49
N ALA A 34 14.39 12.18 -16.95
CA ALA A 34 13.44 11.25 -17.56
C ALA A 34 12.01 11.49 -17.01
N ASP A 35 11.50 12.70 -17.21
CA ASP A 35 10.30 13.21 -16.54
C ASP A 35 9.04 12.37 -16.81
N GLU A 36 8.83 11.89 -18.03
CA GLU A 36 7.64 11.08 -18.37
C GLU A 36 7.60 9.77 -17.57
N VAL A 37 8.75 9.08 -17.46
CA VAL A 37 8.85 7.83 -16.70
C VAL A 37 8.68 8.09 -15.21
N ALA A 38 9.26 9.18 -14.69
CA ALA A 38 9.09 9.59 -13.30
C ALA A 38 7.61 9.89 -12.98
N LEU A 39 6.92 10.63 -13.85
CA LEU A 39 5.51 10.97 -13.70
C LEU A 39 4.62 9.71 -13.65
N ASP A 40 4.86 8.76 -14.54
CA ASP A 40 4.14 7.49 -14.55
C ASP A 40 4.38 6.69 -13.26
N LEU A 41 5.63 6.62 -12.79
CA LEU A 41 5.97 5.94 -11.55
C LEU A 41 5.35 6.62 -10.31
N TYR A 42 5.28 7.95 -10.27
CA TYR A 42 4.55 8.67 -9.22
C TYR A 42 3.03 8.47 -9.31
N ALA A 43 2.46 8.21 -10.49
CA ALA A 43 1.06 7.82 -10.60
C ALA A 43 0.84 6.41 -10.02
N VAL A 44 1.76 5.48 -10.28
CA VAL A 44 1.75 4.13 -9.69
C VAL A 44 1.91 4.21 -8.16
N GLU A 45 2.85 4.98 -7.65
CA GLU A 45 3.04 5.22 -6.20
C GLU A 45 1.73 5.67 -5.53
N ARG A 46 1.06 6.68 -6.08
CA ARG A 46 -0.23 7.16 -5.57
C ARG A 46 -1.30 6.06 -5.53
N ALA A 47 -1.38 5.24 -6.58
CA ALA A 47 -2.31 4.12 -6.61
C ALA A 47 -1.99 3.06 -5.55
N LEU A 48 -0.71 2.79 -5.30
CA LEU A 48 -0.25 1.85 -4.26
C LEU A 48 -0.55 2.37 -2.85
N VAL A 49 -0.32 3.66 -2.59
CA VAL A 49 -0.68 4.32 -1.32
C VAL A 49 -2.18 4.19 -1.05
N ASP A 50 -3.01 4.45 -2.06
CA ASP A 50 -4.46 4.32 -1.92
C ASP A 50 -4.90 2.86 -1.69
N ALA A 51 -4.28 1.91 -2.38
CA ALA A 51 -4.51 0.48 -2.17
C ALA A 51 -4.11 0.06 -0.74
N HIS A 52 -2.95 0.48 -0.26
CA HIS A 52 -2.47 0.22 1.10
C HIS A 52 -3.43 0.77 2.16
N ARG A 53 -3.87 2.03 2.00
CA ARG A 53 -4.86 2.65 2.90
C ARG A 53 -6.18 1.88 2.93
N ARG A 54 -6.69 1.44 1.78
CA ARG A 54 -7.90 0.62 1.68
C ARG A 54 -7.73 -0.72 2.39
N LEU A 55 -6.61 -1.39 2.16
CA LEU A 55 -6.29 -2.67 2.78
C LEU A 55 -6.19 -2.55 4.30
N MET A 56 -5.51 -1.53 4.82
CA MET A 56 -5.41 -1.28 6.26
C MET A 56 -6.76 -1.06 6.93
N ARG A 57 -7.71 -0.40 6.27
CA ARG A 57 -9.10 -0.28 6.77
C ARG A 57 -9.81 -1.63 6.81
N THR A 58 -9.60 -2.46 5.80
CA THR A 58 -10.13 -3.83 5.77
C THR A 58 -9.56 -4.68 6.89
N VAL A 59 -8.24 -4.65 7.11
CA VAL A 59 -7.57 -5.35 8.23
C VAL A 59 -8.17 -4.94 9.57
N GLN A 60 -8.31 -3.64 9.82
CA GLN A 60 -8.91 -3.11 11.05
C GLN A 60 -10.38 -3.52 11.24
N SER A 61 -11.14 -3.65 10.15
CA SER A 61 -12.53 -4.08 10.21
C SER A 61 -12.66 -5.56 10.56
N GLN A 62 -11.70 -6.39 10.16
CA GLN A 62 -11.66 -7.84 10.47
C GLN A 62 -11.18 -8.13 11.90
N THR A 63 -10.44 -7.21 12.52
CA THR A 63 -9.94 -7.36 13.90
C THR A 63 -10.89 -6.78 14.94
N ARG A 64 -11.86 -5.95 14.55
CA ARG A 64 -12.93 -5.49 15.45
C ARG A 64 -13.90 -6.66 15.70
N PRO A 65 -13.96 -7.23 16.93
CA PRO A 65 -14.98 -8.22 17.24
C PRO A 65 -16.35 -7.55 17.09
N GLU A 66 -17.30 -8.27 16.50
CA GLU A 66 -18.69 -7.84 16.44
C GLU A 66 -19.20 -7.68 17.87
N GLN A 67 -19.21 -6.45 18.39
CA GLN A 67 -19.90 -6.12 19.63
C GLN A 67 -21.40 -6.15 19.33
N GLY A 68 -22.04 -7.29 19.62
CA GLY A 68 -23.49 -7.42 19.64
C GLY A 68 -24.12 -6.56 20.74
N PRO A 69 -25.38 -6.13 20.58
CA PRO A 69 -26.00 -5.09 21.39
C PRO A 69 -26.33 -5.59 22.81
N ALA A 70 -26.28 -4.65 23.77
CA ALA A 70 -26.81 -4.83 25.13
C ALA A 70 -28.34 -4.71 25.15
#